data_AF-A0A8S3YS93-F1
#
_entry.id   AF-A0A8S3YS93-F1
#
_cell.length_a   1.000
_cell.length_b   1.000
_cell.length_c   1.000
_cell.angle_alpha   90.00
_cell.angle_beta   90.00
_cell.angle_gamma   90.00
#
_symmetry.space_group_name_H-M   'P 1'
#
loop_
_entity.id
_entity.type
_entity.pdbx_description
1 polymer ?
#
loop_
_entity_poly.entity_id
_entity_poly.type
_entity_poly.pdbx_seq_one_letter_code
_entity_poly.pdbx_strand_id
1 'polypeptide(L)' 'TLPTYGFPQHLYQEDYVDNEGSTSITFTLPEKVGVLASALKIFEQHGVNLHHIESRPARHDHKHFEFFIACDNQTGGLK' A
#
# COMPACT_ATOMS: atom_id res chain seq x y z
N THR A 1 -4.04 -8.26 27.20
CA THR A 1 -3.69 -8.52 25.79
C THR A 1 -3.58 -7.17 25.10
N LEU A 2 -2.46 -6.89 24.44
CA LEU A 2 -2.24 -5.58 23.79
C LEU A 2 -3.31 -5.37 22.70
N PRO A 3 -3.89 -4.18 22.57
CA PRO A 3 -4.82 -3.92 21.48
C PRO A 3 -4.04 -4.03 20.18
N THR A 4 -4.48 -4.89 19.28
CA THR A 4 -4.00 -4.94 17.91
C THR A 4 -4.25 -3.56 17.29
N TYR A 5 -3.19 -2.77 17.12
CA TYR A 5 -3.16 -1.56 16.29
C TYR A 5 -3.31 -1.90 14.79
N GLY A 6 -4.08 -2.94 14.48
CA GLY A 6 -4.45 -3.32 13.13
C GLY A 6 -5.65 -2.49 12.73
N PHE A 7 -5.43 -1.54 11.84
CA PHE A 7 -6.50 -0.86 11.14
C PHE A 7 -7.45 -1.91 10.54
N PRO A 8 -8.78 -1.77 10.68
CA PRO A 8 -9.70 -2.72 10.10
C PRO A 8 -9.50 -2.72 8.57
N GLN A 9 -9.03 -3.87 8.06
CA GLN A 9 -8.83 -4.14 6.64
C GLN A 9 -10.14 -4.00 5.83
N HIS A 10 -11.29 -4.06 6.50
CA HIS A 10 -12.63 -3.91 5.95
C HIS A 10 -12.97 -2.58 5.24
N LEU A 11 -12.07 -1.59 5.18
CA LEU A 11 -12.28 -0.38 4.37
C LEU A 11 -11.62 -0.45 2.98
N TYR A 12 -10.69 -1.37 2.82
CA TYR A 12 -10.17 -1.76 1.51
C TYR A 12 -11.17 -2.76 0.94
N GLN A 13 -11.51 -2.63 -0.34
CA GLN A 13 -12.53 -3.48 -0.93
C GLN A 13 -12.08 -4.96 -0.85
N GLU A 14 -12.99 -5.86 -0.47
CA GLU A 14 -12.76 -7.20 0.12
C GLU A 14 -11.51 -8.01 -0.32
N ASP A 15 -10.86 -8.62 0.68
CA ASP A 15 -9.98 -9.79 0.65
C ASP A 15 -8.86 -9.83 -0.42
N TYR A 16 -7.98 -8.82 -0.45
CA TYR A 16 -6.67 -9.04 -1.07
C TYR A 16 -5.84 -9.99 -0.20
N VAL A 17 -5.88 -11.28 -0.55
CA VAL A 17 -5.07 -12.31 0.08
C VAL A 17 -3.70 -12.34 -0.59
N ASP A 18 -2.64 -12.16 0.20
CA ASP A 18 -1.28 -12.37 -0.28
C ASP A 18 -1.12 -13.83 -0.72
N ASN A 19 -0.99 -14.01 -2.04
CA ASN A 19 -0.74 -15.31 -2.66
C ASN A 19 0.76 -15.50 -2.90
N GLU A 20 1.16 -16.73 -3.22
CA GLU A 20 2.55 -17.01 -3.60
C GLU A 20 2.96 -16.14 -4.81
N GLY A 21 3.98 -15.30 -4.62
CA GLY A 21 4.42 -14.32 -5.63
C GLY A 21 3.93 -12.88 -5.41
N SER A 22 3.01 -12.63 -4.47
CA SER A 22 2.47 -11.31 -4.16
C SER A 22 2.66 -10.95 -2.68
N THR A 23 2.76 -9.65 -2.40
CA THR A 23 2.73 -9.08 -1.05
C THR A 23 1.94 -7.78 -1.02
N SER A 24 1.38 -7.45 0.14
CA SER A 24 0.62 -6.23 0.36
C SER A 24 1.36 -5.23 1.23
N ILE A 25 1.28 -3.96 0.86
CA ILE A 25 1.93 -2.83 1.55
C ILE A 25 0.89 -1.74 1.77
N THR A 26 0.83 -1.18 2.97
CA THR A 26 0.03 0.00 3.27
C THR A 26 0.92 1.13 3.76
N PHE A 27 0.75 2.33 3.20
CA PHE A 27 1.48 3.53 3.61
C PHE A 27 0.64 4.79 3.46
N THR A 28 1.02 5.86 4.14
CA THR A 28 0.35 7.16 4.04
C THR A 28 1.23 8.18 3.31
N LEU A 29 0.60 9.09 2.56
CA LEU A 29 1.25 10.23 1.95
C LEU A 29 0.44 11.51 2.19
N PRO A 30 1.10 12.68 2.29
CA PRO A 30 0.39 13.95 2.35
C PRO A 30 -0.39 14.20 1.05
N GLU A 31 -1.52 14.89 1.13
CA GLU A 31 -2.28 15.34 -0.03
C GLU A 31 -1.51 16.45 -0.76
N LYS A 32 -0.72 16.04 -1.75
CA LYS A 32 0.11 16.95 -2.55
C LYS A 32 0.33 16.39 -3.95
N VAL A 33 0.30 17.26 -4.96
CA VAL A 33 0.51 16.89 -6.36
C VAL A 33 1.84 16.15 -6.53
N GLY A 34 1.80 14.99 -7.19
CA GLY A 34 2.98 14.22 -7.60
C GLY A 34 3.66 13.38 -6.50
N VAL A 35 3.18 13.42 -5.25
CA VAL A 35 3.79 12.63 -4.16
C VAL A 35 3.58 11.13 -4.33
N LEU A 36 2.39 10.71 -4.80
CA LEU A 36 2.14 9.30 -5.12
C LEU A 36 3.06 8.82 -6.23
N ALA A 37 3.15 9.57 -7.34
CA ALA A 37 4.06 9.24 -8.43
C ALA A 37 5.52 9.14 -7.97
N SER A 38 5.94 10.02 -7.05
CA SER A 38 7.27 9.96 -6.45
C SER A 38 7.48 8.70 -5.59
N ALA A 39 6.48 8.29 -4.81
CA ALA A 39 6.53 7.05 -4.05
C ALA A 39 6.57 5.82 -4.95
N LEU A 40 5.80 5.80 -6.05
CA LEU A 40 5.73 4.67 -6.97
C LEU A 40 7.03 4.41 -7.74
N LYS A 41 7.93 5.40 -7.86
CA LYS A 41 9.23 5.24 -8.52
C LYS A 41 10.08 4.13 -7.89
N ILE A 42 9.95 3.87 -6.58
CA ILE A 42 10.77 2.83 -5.94
C ILE A 42 10.44 1.44 -6.50
N PHE A 43 9.18 1.17 -6.84
CA PHE A 43 8.74 -0.10 -7.43
C PHE A 43 9.30 -0.25 -8.84
N GLU A 44 9.20 0.80 -9.66
CA GLU A 44 9.78 0.83 -11.00
C GLU A 44 11.30 0.61 -10.98
N GLN A 45 12.02 1.31 -10.09
CA GLN A 45 13.48 1.20 -9.95
C GLN A 45 13.95 -0.21 -9.57
N HIS A 46 13.12 -0.96 -8.86
CA HIS A 46 13.43 -2.31 -8.39
C HIS A 46 12.78 -3.41 -9.25
N GLY A 47 12.09 -3.04 -10.34
CA GLY A 47 11.40 -3.99 -11.21
C GLY A 47 10.28 -4.75 -10.49
N VAL A 48 9.59 -4.10 -9.55
CA VAL A 48 8.45 -4.66 -8.82
C VAL A 48 7.17 -4.20 -9.52
N ASN A 49 6.40 -5.14 -10.09
CA ASN A 49 5.13 -4.80 -10.71
C ASN A 49 4.01 -4.68 -9.65
N LEU A 50 3.08 -3.76 -9.86
CA LEU A 50 1.91 -3.58 -9.01
C LEU A 50 0.73 -4.34 -9.63
N HIS A 51 0.03 -5.12 -8.82
CA HIS A 51 -1.21 -5.80 -9.20
C HIS A 51 -2.43 -4.95 -8.87
N HIS A 52 -2.39 -4.25 -7.74
CA HIS A 52 -3.50 -3.44 -7.24
C HIS A 52 -2.95 -2.20 -6.54
N ILE A 53 -3.64 -1.08 -6.73
CA ILE A 53 -3.43 0.13 -5.95
C ILE A 53 -4.78 0.77 -5.67
N GLU A 54 -4.98 1.13 -4.41
CA GLU A 54 -6.17 1.85 -3.98
C GLU A 54 -5.80 2.90 -2.95
N SER A 55 -6.54 4.01 -2.96
CA SER A 55 -6.34 5.11 -2.02
C SER A 55 -7.60 5.34 -1.22
N ARG A 56 -7.44 5.65 0.06
CA ARG A 56 -8.52 6.12 0.94
C ARG A 56 -8.10 7.37 1.70
N PRO A 57 -9.02 8.30 2.02
CA PRO A 57 -8.73 9.38 2.94
C PRO A 57 -8.29 8.82 4.30
N ALA A 58 -7.26 9.39 4.92
CA ALA A 58 -6.87 8.97 6.26
C ALA A 58 -7.96 9.36 7.28
N ARG A 59 -8.42 8.39 8.09
CA ARG A 59 -9.60 8.56 8.97
C ARG A 59 -9.47 9.69 10.01
N HIS A 60 -8.25 10.02 10.42
CA HIS A 60 -7.98 11.00 11.47
C HIS A 60 -7.06 12.14 11.02
N ASP A 61 -6.69 12.17 9.73
CA ASP A 61 -5.78 13.16 9.18
C ASP A 61 -6.22 13.55 7.77
N HIS A 62 -7.02 14.61 7.69
CA HIS A 62 -7.55 15.11 6.42
C HIS A 62 -6.48 15.64 5.47
N LYS A 63 -5.21 15.74 5.89
CA LYS A 63 -4.10 16.17 5.04
C LYS A 63 -3.35 14.98 4.42
N HIS A 64 -3.79 13.75 4.67
CA HIS A 64 -3.13 12.55 4.21
C HIS A 64 -4.09 11.56 3.57
N PHE A 65 -3.55 10.81 2.63
CA PHE A 65 -4.18 9.63 2.05
C PHE A 65 -3.42 8.40 2.48
N GLU A 66 -4.15 7.33 2.74
CA GLU A 66 -3.58 5.99 2.90
C GLU A 66 -3.71 5.25 1.56
N PHE A 67 -2.65 4.55 1.18
CA PHE A 67 -2.56 3.75 -0.02
C PHE A 67 -2.32 2.31 0.38
N PHE A 68 -3.14 1.43 -0.17
CA PHE A 68 -2.88 0.00 -0.18
C PHE A 68 -2.36 -0.38 -1.57
N ILE A 69 -1.29 -1.15 -1.59
CA ILE A 69 -0.67 -1.69 -2.80
C ILE A 69 -0.51 -3.18 -2.63
N ALA A 70 -0.90 -3.92 -3.66
CA ALA A 70 -0.44 -5.28 -3.84
C ALA A 70 0.56 -5.34 -4.99
N CYS A 71 1.67 -6.04 -4.79
CA CYS A 71 2.77 -6.08 -5.75
C CYS A 71 3.52 -7.41 -5.71
N ASP A 72 4.35 -7.65 -6.72
CA ASP A 72 5.23 -8.82 -6.76
C ASP A 72 6.13 -8.88 -5.52
N ASN A 73 6.38 -10.09 -5.01
CA ASN A 73 7.41 -10.34 -4.00
C ASN A 73 8.61 -11.14 -4.55
N GLN A 74 8.66 -11.38 -5.86
CA GLN A 74 9.71 -12.18 -6.50
C GLN A 74 10.93 -11.35 -6.91
N THR A 75 10.75 -10.04 -7.04
CA THR A 75 11.78 -9.06 -7.40
C THR A 75 11.99 -8.05 -6.26
N GLY A 76 12.91 -7.10 -6.44
CA GLY A 76 13.12 -6.00 -5.49
C GLY A 76 13.62 -6.35 -4.09
N GLY A 77 14.00 -7.60 -3.82
CA GLY A 77 14.52 -8.03 -2.52
C GLY A 77 13.44 -8.17 -1.43
N LEU A 78 12.18 -8.38 -1.82
CA LEU A 78 11.03 -8.49 -0.91
C LEU A 78 10.79 -9.93 -0.39
N LYS A 79 11.81 -10.79 -0.37
CA LYS A 79 11.77 -12.16 0.19
C LYS A 79 12.56 -12.29 1.48
#